data_AF-T0YLE9-F1
#
_entry.id   AF-T0YLE9-F1
#
_cell.length_a   1.000
_cell.length_b   1.000
_cell.length_c   1.000
_cell.angle_alpha   90.00
_cell.angle_beta   90.00
_cell.angle_gamma   90.00
#
_symmetry.space_group_name_H-M   'P 1'
#
loop_
_entity.id
_entity.type
_entity.pdbx_description
1 polymer ?
#
loop_
_entity_poly.entity_id
_entity_poly.type
_entity_poly.pdbx_seq_one_letter_code
_entity_poly.pdbx_strand_id
1 'polypeptide(L)' 'MKECQVLVPMRKGTLGTDQLNIELQRLLNSGRRLSIPFQNGVLSKGDKVIQVKNNYQKEVFNGESRVRAGGR' A
#
# COMPACT_ATOMS: atom_id res chain seq x y z
N MET A 1 -4.16 19.44 7.69
CA MET A 1 -3.80 18.88 6.37
C MET A 1 -5.00 18.12 5.83
N LYS A 2 -5.36 18.28 4.56
CA LYS A 2 -6.45 17.51 3.95
C LYS A 2 -5.92 16.14 3.53
N GLU A 3 -6.55 15.07 3.99
CA GLU A 3 -6.31 13.73 3.46
C GLU A 3 -6.98 13.59 2.10
N CYS A 4 -6.32 12.88 1.18
CA CYS A 4 -6.84 12.62 -0.16
C CYS A 4 -6.77 11.12 -0.46
N GLN A 5 -7.83 10.58 -1.05
CA GLN A 5 -7.89 9.21 -1.54
C GLN A 5 -7.96 9.24 -3.07
N VAL A 6 -7.02 8.55 -3.71
CA VAL A 6 -7.02 8.37 -5.16
C VAL A 6 -7.83 7.13 -5.50
N LEU A 7 -8.83 7.27 -6.35
CA LEU A 7 -9.67 6.18 -6.85
C LEU A 7 -9.41 5.97 -8.33
N VAL A 8 -9.30 4.72 -8.75
CA VAL A 8 -9.16 4.32 -10.15
C VAL A 8 -10.06 3.16 -10.48
N PRO A 9 -10.59 3.10 -11.72
CA PRO A 9 -11.55 2.08 -12.12
C PRO A 9 -10.92 0.70 -12.30
N MET A 10 -9.60 0.63 -12.44
CA MET A 10 -8.88 -0.59 -12.78
C MET A 10 -7.66 -0.80 -11.90
N ARG A 11 -7.33 -2.07 -11.64
CA ARG A 11 -6.11 -2.45 -10.93
C ARG A 11 -4.87 -2.42 -11.82
N LYS A 12 -4.97 -2.98 -13.03
CA LYS A 12 -3.87 -3.12 -13.99
C LYS A 12 -3.91 -2.01 -15.04
N GLY A 13 -2.79 -1.83 -15.75
CA GLY A 13 -2.62 -0.83 -16.80
C GLY A 13 -1.84 0.39 -16.32
N THR A 14 -1.46 1.28 -17.25
CA THR A 14 -0.65 2.48 -16.98
C THR A 14 -1.28 3.45 -16.01
N LEU A 15 -2.63 3.48 -15.95
CA LEU A 15 -3.42 4.28 -15.00
C LEU A 15 -4.14 3.42 -13.96
N GLY A 16 -3.70 2.17 -13.78
CA GLY A 16 -4.26 1.26 -12.78
C GLY A 16 -3.66 1.47 -11.38
N THR A 17 -4.32 0.91 -10.36
CA THR A 17 -3.88 1.01 -8.96
C THR A 17 -2.46 0.50 -8.75
N ASP A 18 -2.06 -0.57 -9.43
CA ASP A 18 -0.72 -1.15 -9.29
C ASP A 18 0.37 -0.13 -9.71
N GLN A 19 0.21 0.54 -10.86
CA GLN A 19 1.16 1.54 -11.34
C GLN A 19 1.15 2.80 -10.48
N LEU A 20 -0.04 3.29 -10.11
CA LEU A 20 -0.16 4.49 -9.28
C LEU A 20 0.42 4.27 -7.89
N ASN A 21 0.28 3.10 -7.28
CA ASN A 21 0.89 2.80 -5.99
C ASN A 21 2.42 2.92 -6.04
N ILE A 22 3.06 2.48 -7.13
CA ILE A 22 4.51 2.61 -7.33
C ILE A 22 4.90 4.09 -7.40
N GLU A 23 4.24 4.87 -8.25
CA GLU A 23 4.59 6.29 -8.40
C GLU A 23 4.28 7.11 -7.14
N LEU A 24 3.15 6.85 -6.48
CA LEU A 24 2.81 7.50 -5.21
C LEU A 24 3.79 7.13 -4.10
N GLN A 25 4.20 5.86 -4.00
CA GLN A 25 5.22 5.45 -3.03
C GLN A 25 6.56 6.15 -3.30
N ARG A 26 6.98 6.25 -4.57
CA ARG A 26 8.21 6.96 -4.97
C ARG A 26 8.15 8.44 -4.61
N LEU A 27 7.03 9.11 -4.84
CA LEU A 27 6.89 10.54 -4.59
C LEU A 27 6.72 10.87 -3.11
N LEU A 28 5.92 10.10 -2.38
CA LEU A 28 5.50 10.42 -1.01
C LEU A 28 6.32 9.71 0.08
N ASN A 29 6.91 8.56 -0.25
CA ASN A 29 7.66 7.72 0.70
C ASN A 29 9.12 7.50 0.23
N SER A 30 9.70 8.47 -0.49
CA SER A 30 11.10 8.42 -0.91
C SER A 30 12.06 8.30 0.29
N GLY A 31 13.10 7.47 0.15
CA GLY A 31 14.17 7.35 1.14
C GLY A 31 13.97 6.34 2.26
N ARG A 32 12.95 5.47 2.21
CA ARG A 32 12.72 4.46 3.25
C ARG A 32 13.56 3.20 3.03
N ARG A 33 14.50 2.96 3.95
CA ARG A 33 15.55 1.92 3.88
C ARG A 33 15.09 0.47 4.07
N LEU A 34 13.95 0.25 4.73
CA LEU A 34 13.46 -1.10 5.07
C LEU A 34 12.28 -1.46 4.17
N SER A 35 12.59 -2.09 3.04
CA SER A 35 11.64 -2.59 2.06
C SER A 35 11.60 -4.11 2.05
N ILE A 36 10.39 -4.67 1.91
CA ILE A 36 10.18 -6.11 1.66
C ILE A 36 9.57 -6.28 0.26
N PRO A 37 10.02 -7.25 -0.56
CA PRO A 37 9.37 -7.56 -1.83
C PRO A 37 7.90 -7.93 -1.61
N PHE A 38 7.00 -7.38 -2.41
CA PHE A 38 5.57 -7.68 -2.32
C PHE A 38 4.88 -7.55 -3.68
N GLN A 39 4.38 -8.66 -4.21
CA GLN A 39 3.73 -8.72 -5.52
C GLN A 39 4.52 -7.96 -6.60
N ASN A 40 3.95 -6.88 -7.13
CA ASN A 40 4.49 -6.07 -8.22
C ASN A 40 5.34 -4.88 -7.73
N GLY A 41 5.79 -4.89 -6.47
CA GLY A 41 6.56 -3.79 -5.90
C GLY A 41 7.21 -4.14 -4.57
N VAL A 42 7.34 -3.14 -3.71
CA VAL A 42 7.93 -3.28 -2.37
C VAL A 42 7.03 -2.64 -1.34
N LEU A 43 7.03 -3.17 -0.11
CA LEU A 43 6.43 -2.52 1.04
C LEU A 43 7.52 -1.96 1.93
N SER A 44 7.51 -0.65 2.13
CA SER A 44 8.40 0.09 3.00
C SER A 44 7.74 0.39 4.34
N LYS A 45 8.53 0.66 5.38
CA LYS A 45 7.98 1.18 6.65
C LYS A 45 7.16 2.44 6.34
N GLY A 46 6.07 2.68 7.05
CA GLY A 46 5.19 3.85 6.89
C GLY A 46 4.29 3.85 5.66
N ASP A 47 4.31 2.80 4.83
CA ASP A 47 3.36 2.70 3.72
C ASP A 47 1.96 2.43 4.27
N LYS A 48 0.95 3.08 3.70
CA LYS A 48 -0.44 2.75 3.95
C LYS A 48 -0.79 1.51 3.13
N VAL A 49 -1.19 0.44 3.81
CA VAL A 49 -1.57 -0.83 3.21
C VAL A 49 -3.04 -1.12 3.50
N ILE A 50 -3.66 -1.89 2.61
CA ILE A 50 -5.04 -2.36 2.76
C ILE A 50 -5.06 -3.89 2.76
N GLN A 51 -5.87 -4.47 3.63
CA GLN A 51 -6.05 -5.91 3.67
C GLN A 51 -7.01 -6.35 2.56
N VAL A 52 -6.62 -7.33 1.75
CA VAL A 52 -7.42 -7.81 0.61
C VAL A 52 -8.22 -9.08 0.89
N LYS A 53 -8.00 -9.72 2.05
CA LYS A 53 -8.67 -10.95 2.49
C LYS A 53 -8.84 -10.95 4.00
N ASN A 54 -9.96 -11.44 4.53
CA ASN A 54 -10.16 -11.53 5.98
C ASN A 54 -9.08 -12.43 6.64
N ASN A 55 -8.55 -11.98 7.77
CA ASN A 55 -7.71 -12.76 8.67
C ASN A 55 -8.37 -12.78 10.05
N TYR A 56 -9.14 -13.84 10.32
CA TYR A 56 -9.89 -14.00 11.57
C TYR A 56 -8.99 -14.21 12.79
N GLN A 57 -7.81 -14.82 12.63
CA GLN A 57 -6.86 -14.99 13.75
C GLN A 57 -6.32 -13.66 14.26
N LYS A 58 -6.20 -12.67 13.37
CA LYS A 58 -5.71 -11.33 13.69
C LYS A 58 -6.82 -10.29 13.79
N GLU A 59 -8.07 -10.73 13.62
CA GLU A 59 -9.27 -9.87 13.59
C GLU A 59 -9.14 -8.69 12.61
N VAL A 60 -8.49 -8.91 11.45
CA VAL A 60 -8.35 -7.90 10.39
C VAL A 60 -9.22 -8.29 9.20
N PHE A 61 -10.05 -7.36 8.75
CA PHE A 61 -11.03 -7.61 7.69
C PHE A 61 -10.60 -7.01 6.35
N ASN A 62 -11.16 -7.54 5.26
CA ASN A 62 -10.96 -7.01 3.91
C ASN A 62 -11.43 -5.55 3.85
N GLY A 63 -10.59 -4.67 3.30
CA GLY A 63 -10.84 -3.24 3.21
C GLY A 63 -10.25 -2.42 4.37
N GLU A 64 -9.81 -3.07 5.46
CA GLU A 64 -9.15 -2.35 6.56
C GLU A 64 -7.79 -1.82 6.11
N SER A 65 -7.55 -0.52 6.34
CA SER A 65 -6.28 0.14 6.00
C SER A 65 -5.46 0.49 7.23
N ARG A 66 -4.15 0.28 7.17
CA ARG A 66 -3.21 0.58 8.27
C ARG A 66 -1.87 1.06 7.74
N VAL A 67 -1.14 1.84 8.54
CA VAL A 67 0.25 2.21 8.23
C VAL A 67 1.19 1.10 8.68
N ARG A 68 2.09 0.65 7.79
CA ARG A 68 3.06 -0.40 8.09
C ARG A 68 4.10 0.09 9.11
N ALA A 69 4.12 -0.49 10.31
CA ALA A 69 5.03 -0.05 11.38
C ALA A 69 6.51 -0.47 11.17
N GLY A 70 6.79 -1.38 10.23
CA GLY A 70 8.13 -1.92 9.97
C GLY A 70 8.46 -3.03 10.96
N GLY A 71 8.27 -4.28 10.54
CA GLY A 71 8.75 -5.48 11.21
C GLY A 71 9.56 -6.31 10.23
N ARG A 72 10.54 -7.05 10.77
CA ARG A 72 11.37 -8.01 10.03
C ARG A 72 10.52 -8.96 9.19
#